data_AF-A0A9E2Y7L0-F1
#
_entry.id   AF-A0A9E2Y7L0-F1
#
_cell.length_a   1.000
_cell.length_b   1.000
_cell.length_c   1.000
_cell.angle_alpha   90.00
_cell.angle_beta   90.00
_cell.angle_gamma   90.00
#
_symmetry.space_group_name_H-M   'P 1'
#
loop_
_entity.id
_entity.type
_entity.pdbx_description
1 polymer ?
#
loop_
_entity_poly.entity_id
_entity_poly.type
_entity_poly.pdbx_seq_one_letter_code
_entity_poly.pdbx_strand_id
1 'polypeptide(L)'
;MTEEEREAHVVRLLPAVYGIARRVARICRLRETDDLVGDGSVGLVRAVDSFDPNRGVSLDCYVRHVILGTMLNGMRRRDPVS
;
A
#
# COMPACT_ATOMS: atom_id res chain seq x y z
N MET A 1 11.99 -7.39 14.50
CA MET A 1 10.62 -7.86 14.26
C MET A 1 10.70 -9.34 13.97
N THR A 2 9.97 -10.17 14.70
CA THR A 2 9.85 -11.61 14.43
C THR A 2 8.91 -11.85 13.24
N GLU A 3 8.90 -13.08 12.70
CA GLU A 3 7.99 -13.43 11.61
C GLU A 3 6.52 -13.33 12.03
N GLU A 4 6.19 -13.72 13.27
CA GLU A 4 4.83 -13.63 13.82
C GLU A 4 4.37 -12.17 13.98
N GLU A 5 5.26 -11.29 14.47
CA GLU A 5 4.97 -9.86 14.58
C GLU A 5 4.74 -9.25 13.20
N ARG A 6 5.60 -9.60 12.24
CA ARG A 6 5.51 -9.17 10.84
C ARG A 6 4.16 -9.57 10.23
N GLU A 7 3.77 -10.84 10.37
CA GLU A 7 2.50 -11.34 9.85
C GLU A 7 1.31 -10.64 10.51
N ALA A 8 1.34 -10.45 11.83
CA ALA A 8 0.31 -9.70 12.56
C ALA A 8 0.20 -8.25 12.08
N HIS A 9 1.33 -7.61 11.75
CA HIS A 9 1.36 -6.27 11.17
C HIS A 9 0.72 -6.23 9.77
N VAL A 10 1.06 -7.17 8.91
CA VAL A 10 0.49 -7.28 7.55
C VAL A 10 -1.02 -7.47 7.64
N VAL A 11 -1.50 -8.45 8.40
CA VAL A 11 -2.93 -8.75 8.54
C VAL A 11 -3.70 -7.55 9.08
N ARG A 12 -3.16 -6.89 10.12
CA ARG A 12 -3.81 -5.71 10.72
C ARG A 12 -3.95 -4.54 9.75
N LEU A 13 -3.02 -4.38 8.81
CA LEU A 13 -2.95 -3.24 7.89
C LEU A 13 -3.60 -3.51 6.52
N LEU A 14 -4.02 -4.75 6.23
CA LEU A 14 -4.77 -5.08 5.02
C LEU A 14 -5.99 -4.17 4.77
N PRO A 15 -6.83 -3.81 5.76
CA PRO A 15 -7.95 -2.89 5.54
C PRO A 15 -7.54 -1.53 4.97
N ALA A 16 -6.32 -1.06 5.25
CA ALA A 16 -5.80 0.19 4.71
C ALA A 16 -5.60 0.11 3.19
N VAL A 17 -5.22 -1.04 2.65
CA VAL A 17 -5.09 -1.26 1.20
C VAL A 17 -6.44 -1.01 0.52
N TYR A 18 -7.51 -1.66 0.98
CA TYR A 18 -8.85 -1.47 0.42
C TYR A 18 -9.38 -0.05 0.60
N GLY A 19 -9.08 0.59 1.73
CA GLY A 19 -9.45 1.99 1.98
C GLY A 19 -8.78 2.96 1.01
N ILE A 20 -7.47 2.81 0.79
CA ILE A 20 -6.70 3.64 -0.13
C ILE A 20 -7.09 3.35 -1.57
N ALA A 21 -7.23 2.07 -1.98
CA ALA A 21 -7.62 1.67 -3.32
C ALA A 21 -8.96 2.30 -3.73
N ARG A 22 -9.99 2.20 -2.86
CA ARG A 22 -11.29 2.83 -3.10
C ARG A 22 -11.20 4.35 -3.23
N ARG A 23 -10.37 4.99 -2.41
CA ARG A 23 -10.15 6.44 -2.48
C ARG A 23 -9.47 6.84 -3.80
N VAL A 24 -8.44 6.12 -4.21
CA VAL A 24 -7.71 6.35 -5.47
C VAL A 24 -8.64 6.14 -6.66
N ALA A 25 -9.35 5.01 -6.73
CA ALA A 25 -10.29 4.73 -7.81
C ALA A 25 -11.35 5.83 -7.95
N ARG A 26 -11.90 6.32 -6.83
CA ARG A 26 -12.86 7.43 -6.84
C ARG A 26 -12.25 8.73 -7.40
N ILE A 27 -11.04 9.09 -6.99
CA ILE A 27 -10.37 10.32 -7.45
C ILE A 27 -10.01 10.24 -8.94
N CYS A 28 -9.50 9.09 -9.37
CA CYS A 28 -9.06 8.85 -10.74
C CYS A 28 -10.18 8.36 -11.67
N ARG A 29 -11.42 8.27 -11.20
CA ARG A 29 -12.60 7.78 -11.96
C ARG A 29 -12.39 6.37 -12.56
N LEU A 30 -11.66 5.52 -11.86
CA LEU A 30 -11.47 4.13 -12.25
C LEU A 30 -12.72 3.31 -11.94
N ARG A 31 -13.06 2.36 -12.82
CA ARG A 31 -14.22 1.46 -12.62
C ARG A 31 -13.94 0.35 -11.61
N GLU A 32 -12.70 -0.12 -11.56
CA GLU A 32 -12.31 -1.29 -10.77
C GLU A 32 -11.14 -0.95 -9.84
N THR A 33 -11.07 -1.69 -8.72
CA THR A 33 -10.02 -1.50 -7.69
C THR A 33 -9.03 -2.64 -7.62
N ASP A 34 -9.24 -3.74 -8.35
CA ASP A 34 -8.53 -5.00 -8.13
C ASP A 34 -7.03 -4.85 -8.40
N ASP A 35 -6.66 -4.15 -9.47
CA ASP A 35 -5.28 -3.78 -9.77
C ASP A 35 -4.64 -2.93 -8.66
N LEU A 36 -5.38 -1.95 -8.13
CA LEU A 36 -4.90 -1.10 -7.03
C LEU A 36 -4.70 -1.93 -5.76
N VAL A 37 -5.64 -2.84 -5.46
CA VAL A 37 -5.55 -3.73 -4.30
C VAL A 37 -4.36 -4.67 -4.44
N GLY A 38 -4.10 -5.20 -5.65
CA GLY A 38 -2.92 -6.02 -5.94
C GLY A 38 -1.62 -5.26 -5.69
N ASP A 39 -1.46 -4.09 -6.31
CA ASP A 39 -0.27 -3.25 -6.13
C ASP A 39 -0.08 -2.82 -4.68
N GLY A 40 -1.18 -2.43 -4.03
CA GLY A 40 -1.20 -1.99 -2.65
C GLY A 40 -0.83 -3.10 -1.67
N SER A 41 -1.27 -4.33 -1.92
CA SER A 41 -0.91 -5.51 -1.12
C SER A 41 0.58 -5.80 -1.19
N VAL A 42 1.17 -5.72 -2.39
CA VAL A 42 2.62 -5.85 -2.57
C VAL A 42 3.37 -4.72 -1.84
N GLY A 43 2.87 -3.49 -1.93
CA GLY A 43 3.42 -2.34 -1.21
C GLY A 43 3.36 -2.49 0.31
N LEU A 44 2.25 -3.02 0.83
CA LEU A 44 2.06 -3.29 2.26
C LEU A 44 3.12 -4.26 2.80
N VAL A 45 3.28 -5.42 2.16
CA VAL A 45 4.23 -6.44 2.60
C VAL A 45 5.65 -5.86 2.62
N ARG A 46 6.05 -5.20 1.52
CA ARG A 46 7.36 -4.55 1.42
C ARG A 46 7.56 -3.47 2.48
N ALA A 47 6.53 -2.68 2.77
CA ALA A 47 6.60 -1.61 3.76
C ALA A 47 6.78 -2.15 5.18
N VAL A 48 6.11 -3.25 5.52
CA VAL A 48 6.31 -3.91 6.81
C VAL A 48 7.74 -4.47 6.88
N ASP A 49 8.22 -5.11 5.82
CA ASP A 49 9.57 -5.70 5.74
C ASP A 49 10.69 -4.66 5.87
N SER A 50 10.50 -3.46 5.30
CA SER A 50 11.51 -2.41 5.27
C SER A 50 11.32 -1.32 6.31
N PHE A 51 10.38 -1.47 7.25
CA PHE A 51 10.11 -0.46 8.26
C PHE A 51 11.27 -0.32 9.25
N ASP A 52 11.70 0.92 9.47
CA ASP A 52 12.72 1.26 10.45
C ASP A 52 12.13 2.20 11.51
N PRO A 53 11.97 1.74 12.77
CA PRO A 53 11.39 2.54 13.84
C PRO A 53 12.24 3.76 14.21
N ASN A 54 13.54 3.78 13.88
CA ASN A 54 14.42 4.90 14.21
C ASN A 54 14.17 6.15 13.36
N ARG A 55 13.35 6.05 12.31
CA ARG A 55 13.00 7.16 11.42
C ARG A 55 11.97 8.14 12.02
N GLY A 56 11.46 7.86 13.21
CA GLY A 56 10.55 8.76 13.93
C GLY A 56 9.12 8.83 13.36
N VAL A 57 8.75 7.91 12.48
CA VAL A 57 7.39 7.79 11.92
C VAL A 57 6.75 6.49 12.36
N SER A 58 5.45 6.51 12.64
CA SER A 58 4.73 5.27 12.97
C SER A 58 4.66 4.34 11.76
N LEU A 59 4.69 3.03 12.01
CA LEU A 59 4.50 2.01 10.97
C LEU A 59 3.23 2.27 10.16
N ASP A 60 2.15 2.63 10.84
CA ASP A 60 0.83 2.90 10.25
C ASP A 60 0.87 4.04 9.21
N CYS A 61 1.60 5.12 9.53
CA CYS A 61 1.81 6.26 8.64
C CYS A 61 2.71 5.88 7.46
N TYR A 62 3.84 5.24 7.75
CA TYR A 62 4.80 4.80 6.74
C TYR A 62 4.16 3.85 5.71
N VAL A 63 3.45 2.83 6.19
CA VAL A 63 2.79 1.82 5.35
C VAL A 63 1.74 2.46 4.44
N ARG A 64 0.90 3.38 4.95
CA ARG A 64 -0.08 4.09 4.10
C ARG A 64 0.59 4.87 2.98
N HIS A 65 1.71 5.52 3.27
CA HIS A 65 2.47 6.26 2.28
C HIS A 65 3.02 5.32 1.18
N VAL A 66 3.62 4.19 1.56
CA VAL A 66 4.17 3.21 0.62
C VAL A 66 3.07 2.53 -0.21
N ILE A 67 1.93 2.16 0.39
CA ILE A 67 0.79 1.58 -0.33
C ILE A 67 0.33 2.52 -1.43
N LEU A 68 0.09 3.80 -1.10
CA LEU A 68 -0.34 4.80 -2.08
C LEU A 68 0.69 4.97 -3.19
N GLY A 69 1.97 5.11 -2.84
CA GLY A 69 3.04 5.25 -3.83
C GLY A 69 3.13 4.05 -4.77
N THR A 70 2.94 2.83 -4.25
CA THR A 70 2.99 1.60 -5.03
C THR A 70 1.81 1.50 -6.00
N MET A 71 0.59 1.82 -5.55
CA MET A 71 -0.59 1.89 -6.42
C MET A 71 -0.41 2.91 -7.54
N LEU A 72 0.01 4.14 -7.22
CA LEU A 72 0.19 5.20 -8.22
C LEU A 72 1.31 4.84 -9.22
N ASN A 73 2.38 4.19 -8.76
CA ASN A 73 3.43 3.70 -9.65
C ASN A 73 2.94 2.57 -10.56
N GLY A 74 2.14 1.63 -10.03
CA GLY A 74 1.52 0.58 -10.82
C GLY A 74 0.55 1.13 -11.87
N MET A 75 -0.24 2.16 -11.53
CA MET A 75 -1.09 2.86 -12.49
C MET A 75 -0.26 3.48 -13.63
N ARG A 76 0.81 4.22 -13.31
CA ARG A 76 1.69 4.82 -14.33
C ARG A 76 2.35 3.79 -15.27
N ARG A 77 2.61 2.57 -14.77
CA ARG A 77 3.17 1.49 -15.60
C ARG A 77 2.15 0.91 -16.58
N ARG A 78 0.87 0.91 -16.20
CA ARG A 78 -0.25 0.43 -17.02
C ARG A 78 -0.70 1.47 -18.05
N ASP A 79 -0.59 2.76 -17.72
CA ASP A 79 -0.78 3.89 -18.64
C ASP A 79 0.56 4.57 -19.00
N PRO A 80 1.33 4.03 -19.96
CA PRO A 80 2.63 4.58 -20.34
C PRO A 80 2.57 5.89 -21.17
N VAL A 81 1.39 6.51 -21.32
CA VAL A 81 1.19 7.61 -22.28
C VAL A 81 1.32 8.98 -21.61
N SER A 82 2.41 9.68 -21.95
CA SER A 82 2.53 11.14 -21.95
C SER A 82 1.99 11.71 -23.25
#